data_AF-Q0PR61-F1
#
_entry.id   AF-Q0PR61-F1
#
_cell.length_a   1.000
_cell.length_b   1.000
_cell.length_c   1.000
_cell.angle_alpha   90.00
_cell.angle_beta   90.00
_cell.angle_gamma   90.00
#
_symmetry.space_group_name_H-M   'P 1'
#
loop_
_entity.id
_entity.type
_entity.pdbx_description
1 polymer ?
#
loop_
_entity_poly.entity_id
_entity_poly.type
_entity_poly.pdbx_seq_one_letter_code
_entity_poly.pdbx_strand_id
1 'polypeptide(L)' 'AVLLNATWLVNSAAHLFGYRPYDKNISPRENILVSLGAVGEGFHNYHHSFPYDYSASEYRWHINFTTFFIDCMAA' A
#
# COMPACT_ATOMS: atom_id res chain seq x y z
N ALA A 1 16.61 -10.89 5.23
CA ALA A 1 17.01 -9.46 5.08
C ALA A 1 16.08 -8.72 4.12
N VAL A 2 15.95 -9.15 2.86
CA VAL A 2 15.14 -8.43 1.85
C VAL A 2 13.67 -8.28 2.26
N LEU A 3 13.00 -9.37 2.65
CA LEU A 3 11.60 -9.33 3.10
C LEU A 3 11.38 -8.35 4.24
N LEU A 4 12.20 -8.44 5.30
CA LEU A 4 12.15 -7.51 6.44
C LEU A 4 12.28 -6.05 6.01
N ASN A 5 13.24 -5.73 5.14
CA ASN A 5 13.42 -4.35 4.67
C ASN A 5 12.25 -3.90 3.80
N ALA A 6 11.72 -4.74 2.92
CA ALA A 6 10.54 -4.43 2.13
C ALA A 6 9.32 -4.12 3.01
N THR A 7 9.09 -4.93 4.05
CA THR A 7 8.04 -4.65 5.04
C THR A 7 8.31 -3.36 5.81
N TRP A 8 9.54 -3.11 6.26
CA TRP A 8 9.88 -1.89 7.01
C TRP A 8 9.81 -0.62 6.18
N LEU A 9 9.94 -0.70 4.85
CA LEU A 9 9.71 0.44 3.96
C LEU A 9 8.26 0.98 4.05
N VAL A 10 7.29 0.13 4.36
CA VAL A 10 5.89 0.54 4.60
C VAL A 10 5.82 1.49 5.81
N ASN A 11 6.50 1.16 6.91
CA ASN A 11 6.51 2.01 8.12
C ASN A 11 7.41 3.25 8.00
N SER A 12 8.38 3.25 7.08
CA SER A 12 9.36 4.32 6.93
C SER A 12 9.11 5.16 5.69
N ALA A 13 9.51 4.66 4.52
CA ALA A 13 9.39 5.40 3.26
C ALA A 13 7.95 5.80 2.93
N ALA A 14 6.96 4.93 3.18
CA ALA A 14 5.55 5.24 2.92
C ALA A 14 4.93 6.23 3.93
N HIS A 15 5.66 6.68 4.96
CA HIS A 15 5.25 7.80 5.82
C HIS A 15 6.02 9.11 5.52
N LEU A 16 7.07 9.05 4.71
CA LEU A 16 8.00 10.17 4.49
C LEU A 16 8.12 10.62 3.02
N PHE A 17 7.83 9.76 2.06
CA PHE A 17 8.03 10.03 0.63
C PHE A 17 6.84 9.55 -0.19
N GLY A 18 6.32 10.40 -1.08
CA GLY A 18 5.12 10.13 -1.87
C GLY A 18 4.07 11.23 -1.79
N TYR A 19 2.87 10.93 -2.28
CA TYR A 19 1.73 11.86 -2.33
C TYR A 19 0.65 11.51 -1.29
N ARG A 20 -0.24 12.46 -1.00
CA ARG A 20 -1.37 12.30 -0.06
C ARG A 20 -2.69 12.73 -0.70
N PRO A 21 -3.21 11.97 -1.68
CA PRO A 21 -4.40 12.37 -2.44
C PRO A 21 -5.71 12.18 -1.66
N TYR A 22 -5.75 11.34 -0.63
CA TYR A 22 -6.97 11.02 0.14
C TYR A 22 -7.06 11.83 1.44
N ASP A 23 -5.99 11.84 2.25
CA ASP A 23 -5.91 12.70 3.43
C ASP A 23 -4.53 13.35 3.58
N LYS A 24 -4.48 14.67 3.38
CA LYS A 24 -3.27 15.49 3.51
C LYS A 24 -2.91 15.84 4.96
N ASN A 25 -3.75 15.52 5.94
CA ASN A 25 -3.53 15.84 7.34
C ASN A 25 -2.81 14.71 8.11
N ILE A 26 -2.71 13.52 7.52
CA ILE A 26 -1.95 12.38 8.07
C ILE A 26 -0.58 12.24 7.40
N SER A 27 0.35 11.50 8.03
CA SER A 27 1.69 11.24 7.49
C SER A 27 1.79 10.19 6.37
N PRO A 28 0.99 9.09 6.34
CA PRO A 28 1.04 8.05 5.31
C PRO A 28 0.89 8.60 3.90
N ARG A 29 1.60 8.02 2.93
CA ARG A 29 1.73 8.48 1.55
C ARG A 29 1.63 7.33 0.57
N GLU A 30 1.15 7.65 -0.63
CA GLU A 30 1.20 6.76 -1.79
C GLU A 30 2.64 6.67 -2.32
N ASN A 31 3.21 5.46 -2.34
CA ASN A 31 4.57 5.21 -2.79
C ASN A 31 4.68 3.96 -3.66
N ILE A 32 4.77 4.16 -4.98
CA ILE A 32 4.77 3.09 -5.99
C ILE A 32 5.93 2.09 -5.80
N LEU A 33 7.11 2.56 -5.40
CA LEU A 33 8.26 1.68 -5.18
C LEU A 33 8.05 0.78 -3.96
N VAL A 34 7.40 1.30 -2.92
CA VAL A 34 7.00 0.48 -1.77
C VAL A 34 5.93 -0.53 -2.18
N SER A 35 4.94 -0.15 -3.00
CA SER A 35 3.94 -1.11 -3.49
C SER A 35 4.57 -2.27 -4.25
N LEU A 36 5.57 -2.01 -5.11
CA LEU A 36 6.30 -3.06 -5.82
C LEU A 36 7.08 -3.99 -4.88
N GLY A 37 7.75 -3.44 -3.86
CA GLY A 37 8.55 -4.22 -2.91
C GLY A 37 7.72 -4.98 -1.87
N ALA A 38 6.57 -4.41 -1.49
CA ALA A 38 5.66 -4.91 -0.46
C ALA A 38 4.35 -5.44 -1.06
N VAL A 39 4.37 -5.93 -2.31
CA VAL A 39 3.26 -6.66 -2.97
C VAL A 39 1.88 -5.95 -3.02
N GLY A 40 1.83 -4.64 -2.85
CA GLY A 40 0.60 -3.84 -2.86
C GLY A 40 0.48 -2.84 -1.73
N GLU A 41 1.25 -3.00 -0.65
CA GLU A 41 1.07 -2.24 0.60
C GLU A 41 1.61 -0.79 0.59
N GLY A 42 2.03 -0.28 -0.57
CA GLY A 42 2.60 1.08 -0.70
C GLY A 42 1.57 2.18 -0.95
N PHE A 43 0.29 1.84 -1.16
CA PHE A 43 -0.82 2.79 -1.25
C PHE A 43 -1.28 3.24 0.15
N HIS A 44 -0.32 3.75 0.93
CA HIS A 44 -0.45 3.86 2.38
C HIS A 44 -1.31 5.05 2.82
N ASN A 45 -1.46 6.09 2.00
CA ASN A 45 -2.41 7.17 2.28
C ASN A 45 -3.85 6.67 2.14
N TYR A 46 -4.13 5.87 1.10
CA TYR A 46 -5.43 5.21 0.95
C TYR A 46 -5.71 4.30 2.13
N HIS A 47 -4.78 3.39 2.43
CA HIS A 47 -4.94 2.40 3.51
C HIS A 47 -5.27 3.06 4.86
N HIS A 48 -4.57 4.13 5.25
CA HIS A 48 -4.87 4.81 6.52
C HIS A 48 -6.17 5.65 6.48
N SER A 49 -6.61 6.08 5.29
CA SER A 49 -7.89 6.78 5.13
C SER A 49 -9.08 5.81 5.14
N PHE A 50 -8.89 4.61 4.61
CA PHE A 50 -9.91 3.57 4.43
C PHE A 50 -9.40 2.21 4.95
N PRO A 51 -9.14 2.06 6.27
CA PRO A 51 -8.49 0.87 6.82
C PRO A 51 -9.35 -0.41 6.76
N TYR A 52 -10.62 -0.27 6.40
CA TYR A 52 -11.59 -1.36 6.24
C TYR A 52 -11.64 -1.92 4.81
N ASP A 53 -10.96 -1.28 3.85
CA ASP A 53 -10.92 -1.75 2.46
C ASP A 53 -9.95 -2.94 2.32
N TYR A 54 -10.47 -4.06 1.84
CA TYR A 54 -9.70 -5.29 1.64
C TYR A 54 -8.57 -5.15 0.61
N SER A 55 -8.69 -4.20 -0.32
CA SER A 55 -7.68 -3.96 -1.33
C SER A 55 -6.51 -3.14 -0.79
N ALA A 56 -6.71 -2.36 0.27
CA ALA A 56 -5.75 -1.37 0.77
C ALA A 56 -5.28 -0.36 -0.31
N SER A 57 -6.02 -0.22 -1.42
CA SER A 57 -5.74 0.70 -2.52
C SER A 57 -7.03 1.06 -3.27
N GLU A 58 -7.08 2.21 -3.93
CA GLU A 58 -8.25 2.63 -4.72
C GLU A 58 -8.52 1.68 -5.91
N TYR A 59 -7.45 1.22 -6.58
CA TYR A 59 -7.56 0.36 -7.76
C TYR A 59 -7.05 -1.05 -7.47
N ARG A 60 -7.99 -2.00 -7.35
CA ARG A 60 -7.77 -3.41 -7.00
C ARG A 60 -6.44 -4.01 -7.44
N TRP A 61 -6.19 -4.14 -8.74
CA TRP A 61 -5.00 -4.86 -9.25
C TRP A 61 -3.87 -3.94 -9.73
N HIS A 62 -3.98 -2.63 -9.49
CA HIS A 62 -2.95 -1.69 -9.90
C HIS A 62 -1.76 -1.78 -8.96
N ILE A 63 -0.70 -2.48 -9.37
CA ILE A 63 0.52 -2.68 -8.56
C ILE A 63 0.19 -3.30 -7.19
N ASN A 64 -0.79 -4.20 -7.16
CA ASN A 64 -1.29 -4.82 -5.95
C ASN A 64 -1.54 -6.31 -6.19
N PHE A 65 -0.53 -7.11 -5.84
CA PHE A 65 -0.56 -8.56 -6.01
C PHE A 65 -1.35 -9.23 -4.87
N THR A 66 -1.36 -8.63 -3.68
CA THR A 66 -2.18 -9.07 -2.55
C THR A 66 -3.67 -9.15 -2.93
N THR A 67 -4.23 -8.07 -3.48
CA THR A 67 -5.65 -8.06 -3.90
C THR A 67 -5.92 -9.05 -5.03
N PHE A 68 -5.03 -9.16 -6.01
CA PHE A 68 -5.16 -10.17 -7.08
C PHE A 68 -5.23 -11.59 -6.49
N PHE A 69 -4.34 -11.92 -5.55
CA PHE A 69 -4.35 -13.22 -4.88
C PHE A 69 -5.67 -13.46 -4.12
N ILE A 70 -6.13 -12.48 -3.34
CA ILE A 70 -7.42 -12.59 -2.62
C ILE A 70 -8.57 -12.85 -3.61
N ASP A 71 -8.61 -12.13 -4.73
CA ASP A 71 -9.65 -12.29 -5.73
C ASP A 71 -9.59 -13.66 -6.43
N CYS A 72 -8.40 -14.23 -6.64
CA CYS A 72 -8.26 -15.61 -7.11
C CYS A 72 -8.76 -16.64 -6.08
N MET A 73 -8.64 -16.38 -4.78
CA MET A 73 -9.15 -17.26 -3.74
C MET A 73 -10.66 -17.13 -3.52
N ALA A 74 -11.25 -16.01 -3.96
CA ALA A 74 -12.68 -15.77 -3.93
C ALA A 74 -13.42 -16.37 -5.14
N ALA A 75 -12.70 -16.77 -6.19
CA ALA A 75 -13.23 -17.40 -7.39
C ALA A 75 -13.53 -18.90 -7.19
#